data_AF-A0A517RMU2-F1
#
_entry.id   AF-A0A517RMU2-F1
#
_cell.length_a   1.000
_cell.length_b   1.000
_cell.length_c   1.000
_cell.angle_alpha   90.00
_cell.angle_beta   90.00
_cell.angle_gamma   90.00
#
_symmetry.space_group_name_H-M   'P 1'
#
loop_
_entity.id
_entity.type
_entity.pdbx_description
1 polymer ?
#
loop_
_entity_poly.entity_id
_entity_poly.type
_entity_poly.pdbx_seq_one_letter_code
_entity_poly.pdbx_strand_id
1 'polypeptide(L)'
;MERVRTHVCGVHHFLDLFPSLAKAYQTTAKLRKRGIIKYIGSAQITGDGRPRDMFYNGKRPEMDQLIHEYHLTTFCLLYPDAEFKRLHDVDPRYRADAEMLFLEINKKYFVELHTGTVRNHQRIQERFRAYESSCDDVLWVCLQPDDKQKLMQLCDYSNMYFTCLEDVLKQPFGSVWTDRDGHLCELE
;
A
#
# COMPACT_ATOMS: atom_id res chain seq x y z
N MET A 1 11.83 8.70 -13.40
CA MET A 1 12.57 7.61 -12.70
C MET A 1 12.65 7.82 -11.18
N GLU A 2 12.03 8.87 -10.65
CA GLU A 2 12.03 9.19 -9.21
C GLU A 2 11.06 8.31 -8.39
N ARG A 3 10.07 7.69 -9.07
CA ARG A 3 9.09 6.74 -8.50
C ARG A 3 9.66 5.40 -7.97
N VAL A 4 10.99 5.25 -7.91
CA VAL A 4 11.67 4.01 -7.49
C VAL A 4 12.44 4.21 -6.17
N ARG A 5 12.24 5.31 -5.45
CA ARG A 5 12.86 5.48 -4.13
C ARG A 5 12.14 4.56 -3.12
N THR A 6 12.82 3.47 -2.72
CA THR A 6 12.59 2.72 -1.47
C THR A 6 11.42 1.74 -1.36
N HIS A 7 11.17 0.86 -2.34
CA HIS A 7 10.07 -0.12 -2.23
C HIS A 7 10.40 -1.54 -2.73
N VAL A 8 9.58 -2.52 -2.30
CA VAL A 8 9.48 -3.83 -2.95
C VAL A 8 8.64 -3.68 -4.22
N CYS A 9 9.16 -4.19 -5.33
CA CYS A 9 8.49 -4.19 -6.61
C CYS A 9 8.52 -5.59 -7.22
N GLY A 10 7.39 -6.05 -7.75
CA GLY A 10 7.34 -7.15 -8.70
C GLY A 10 7.54 -6.67 -10.14
N VAL A 11 7.80 -7.58 -11.08
CA VAL A 11 8.00 -7.22 -12.50
C VAL A 11 6.77 -6.49 -13.10
N HIS A 12 5.56 -6.81 -12.66
CA HIS A 12 4.33 -6.17 -13.14
C HIS A 12 4.12 -4.74 -12.62
N HIS A 13 4.76 -4.34 -11.51
CA HIS A 13 4.76 -2.93 -11.10
C HIS A 13 5.47 -2.03 -12.09
N PHE A 14 6.21 -2.62 -13.02
CA PHE A 14 6.80 -1.90 -14.13
C PHE A 14 6.09 -2.13 -15.46
N LEU A 15 5.03 -2.96 -15.53
CA LEU A 15 4.37 -3.23 -16.80
C LEU A 15 3.74 -1.99 -17.39
N ASP A 16 3.12 -1.11 -16.59
CA ASP A 16 2.54 0.14 -17.11
C ASP A 16 3.62 1.13 -17.58
N LEU A 17 4.87 0.92 -17.16
CA LEU A 17 6.03 1.68 -17.62
C LEU A 17 6.65 1.09 -18.91
N PHE A 18 6.16 -0.08 -19.37
CA PHE A 18 6.78 -0.80 -20.48
C PHE A 18 5.76 -1.35 -21.48
N PRO A 19 6.01 -1.23 -22.79
CA PRO A 19 5.07 -1.64 -23.84
C PRO A 19 4.79 -3.15 -23.90
N SER A 20 5.52 -3.99 -23.14
CA SER A 20 5.30 -5.43 -23.06
C SER A 20 5.98 -6.07 -21.86
N LEU A 21 5.53 -7.27 -21.49
CA LEU A 21 6.14 -8.10 -20.45
C LEU A 21 7.60 -8.45 -20.75
N ALA A 22 7.93 -8.75 -22.02
CA ALA A 22 9.31 -9.00 -22.43
C ALA A 22 10.21 -7.78 -22.17
N LYS A 23 9.70 -6.57 -22.44
CA LYS A 23 10.44 -5.32 -22.19
C LYS A 23 10.58 -5.03 -20.69
N ALA A 24 9.57 -5.36 -19.89
CA ALA A 24 9.64 -5.29 -18.44
C ALA A 24 10.76 -6.19 -17.89
N TYR A 25 10.78 -7.47 -18.27
CA TYR A 25 11.85 -8.40 -17.86
C TYR A 25 13.24 -7.92 -18.30
N GLN A 26 13.40 -7.47 -19.56
CA GLN A 26 14.67 -6.93 -20.04
C GLN A 26 15.14 -5.72 -19.22
N THR A 27 14.21 -4.82 -18.85
CA THR A 27 14.56 -3.62 -18.09
C THR A 27 14.87 -3.95 -16.65
N THR A 28 14.09 -4.81 -16.00
CA THR A 28 14.39 -5.37 -14.67
C THR A 28 15.77 -6.02 -14.65
N ALA A 29 16.14 -6.82 -15.66
CA ALA A 29 17.46 -7.41 -15.76
C ALA A 29 18.58 -6.35 -15.88
N LYS A 30 18.36 -5.27 -16.63
CA LYS A 30 19.31 -4.15 -16.74
C LYS A 30 19.45 -3.41 -15.40
N LEU A 31 18.35 -3.12 -14.72
CA LEU A 31 18.35 -2.47 -13.40
C LEU A 31 19.08 -3.33 -12.37
N ARG A 32 18.85 -4.65 -12.39
CA ARG A 32 19.55 -5.62 -11.54
C ARG A 32 21.05 -5.65 -11.83
N LYS A 33 21.44 -5.71 -13.10
CA LYS A 33 22.85 -5.68 -13.51
C LYS A 33 23.57 -4.40 -13.08
N ARG A 34 22.84 -3.28 -13.03
CA ARG A 34 23.34 -1.98 -12.54
C ARG A 34 23.33 -1.85 -11.01
N GLY A 35 22.82 -2.84 -10.28
CA GLY A 35 22.71 -2.81 -8.82
C GLY A 35 21.64 -1.87 -8.28
N ILE A 36 20.78 -1.32 -9.15
CA ILE A 36 19.69 -0.40 -8.77
C ILE A 36 18.59 -1.16 -8.04
N ILE A 37 18.31 -2.40 -8.46
CA ILE A 37 17.37 -3.28 -7.78
C ILE A 37 18.05 -4.62 -7.44
N LYS A 38 17.60 -5.25 -6.37
CA LYS A 38 18.12 -6.54 -5.91
C LYS A 38 16.97 -7.53 -5.77
N TYR A 39 17.21 -8.79 -6.15
CA TYR A 39 16.24 -9.88 -5.98
C TYR A 39 16.16 -10.29 -4.50
N ILE A 40 14.96 -10.57 -3.99
CA ILE A 40 14.73 -10.94 -2.58
C ILE A 40 13.97 -12.25 -2.36
N GLY A 41 13.48 -12.86 -3.43
CA GLY A 41 12.69 -14.08 -3.37
C GLY A 41 11.56 -14.04 -4.39
N SER A 42 10.73 -15.07 -4.36
CA SER A 42 9.49 -15.11 -5.12
C SER A 42 8.33 -15.28 -4.15
N ALA A 43 7.20 -14.63 -4.43
CA ALA A 43 5.99 -14.78 -3.63
C ALA A 43 4.80 -15.10 -4.53
N GLN A 44 3.89 -15.93 -4.05
CA GLN A 44 2.64 -16.23 -4.72
C GLN A 44 1.60 -15.21 -4.29
N ILE A 45 1.14 -14.38 -5.24
CA ILE A 45 0.28 -13.22 -4.94
C ILE A 45 -1.20 -13.60 -4.93
N THR A 46 -1.68 -14.41 -5.88
CA THR A 46 -3.12 -14.66 -6.09
C THR A 46 -3.60 -16.02 -5.58
N GLY A 47 -2.80 -16.74 -4.77
CA GLY A 47 -3.15 -18.09 -4.29
C GLY A 47 -3.18 -19.17 -5.39
N ASP A 48 -3.22 -18.77 -6.65
CA ASP A 48 -3.09 -19.56 -7.86
C ASP A 48 -1.91 -19.06 -8.72
N GLY A 49 -1.45 -19.90 -9.66
CA GLY A 49 -0.38 -19.53 -10.61
C GLY A 49 1.05 -19.65 -10.08
N ARG A 50 2.00 -19.15 -10.88
CA ARG A 50 3.43 -19.23 -10.58
C ARG A 50 3.84 -18.13 -9.59
N PRO A 51 4.73 -18.43 -8.61
CA PRO A 51 5.37 -17.41 -7.79
C PRO A 51 6.01 -16.33 -8.65
N ARG A 52 5.91 -15.09 -8.20
CA ARG A 52 6.45 -13.91 -8.90
C ARG A 52 7.72 -13.48 -8.22
N ASP A 53 8.76 -13.22 -9.02
CA ASP A 53 10.01 -12.66 -8.53
C ASP A 53 9.80 -11.26 -7.97
N MET A 54 10.30 -11.06 -6.77
CA MET A 54 10.26 -9.80 -6.04
C MET A 54 11.64 -9.17 -6.02
N PHE A 55 11.65 -7.87 -6.23
CA PHE A 55 12.83 -7.03 -6.22
C PHE A 55 12.64 -5.92 -5.19
N TYR A 56 13.73 -5.34 -4.70
CA TYR A 56 13.69 -4.12 -3.90
C TYR A 56 14.76 -3.14 -4.36
N ASN A 57 14.50 -1.86 -4.12
CA ASN A 57 15.45 -0.76 -4.25
C ASN A 57 15.53 0.01 -2.93
N GLY A 58 16.28 -0.48 -1.93
CA GLY A 58 16.36 0.20 -0.62
C GLY A 58 16.76 -0.72 0.51
N LYS A 59 16.03 -0.67 1.63
CA LYS A 59 16.16 -1.64 2.74
C LYS A 59 15.41 -2.92 2.38
N ARG A 60 16.04 -4.07 2.64
CA ARG A 60 15.41 -5.38 2.43
C ARG A 60 14.32 -5.57 3.49
N PRO A 61 13.05 -5.85 3.12
CA PRO A 61 12.01 -6.20 4.08
C PRO A 61 12.24 -7.62 4.63
N GLU A 62 11.53 -7.94 5.71
CA GLU A 62 11.44 -9.32 6.19
C GLU A 62 10.63 -10.19 5.21
N MET A 63 10.88 -11.49 5.18
CA MET A 63 10.29 -12.39 4.17
C MET A 63 8.77 -12.51 4.29
N ASP A 64 8.25 -12.45 5.51
CA ASP A 64 6.83 -12.44 5.84
C ASP A 64 6.14 -11.11 5.48
N GLN A 65 6.91 -10.04 5.30
CA GLN A 65 6.40 -8.72 4.88
C GLN A 65 6.35 -8.55 3.36
N LEU A 66 6.86 -9.49 2.57
CA LEU A 66 6.95 -9.33 1.11
C LEU A 66 5.60 -9.07 0.44
N ILE A 67 4.56 -9.80 0.84
CA ILE A 67 3.21 -9.66 0.28
C ILE A 67 2.60 -8.31 0.67
N HIS A 68 2.81 -7.89 1.93
CA HIS A 68 2.39 -6.58 2.42
C HIS A 68 3.02 -5.45 1.62
N GLU A 69 4.35 -5.44 1.55
CA GLU A 69 5.09 -4.39 0.84
C GLU A 69 4.75 -4.35 -0.65
N TYR A 70 4.49 -5.51 -1.25
CA TYR A 70 4.05 -5.66 -2.62
C TYR A 70 2.70 -4.97 -2.90
N HIS A 71 1.70 -5.25 -2.07
CA HIS A 71 0.37 -4.67 -2.22
C HIS A 71 0.37 -3.18 -1.88
N LEU A 72 1.17 -2.77 -0.91
CA LEU A 72 1.35 -1.36 -0.57
C LEU A 72 1.98 -0.59 -1.74
N THR A 73 3.01 -1.14 -2.39
CA THR A 73 3.57 -0.56 -3.62
C THR A 73 2.52 -0.48 -4.72
N THR A 74 1.67 -1.50 -4.86
CA THR A 74 0.58 -1.51 -5.84
C THR A 74 -0.37 -0.34 -5.60
N PHE A 75 -0.76 -0.11 -4.35
CA PHE A 75 -1.59 1.02 -3.95
C PHE A 75 -0.90 2.37 -4.23
N CYS A 76 0.35 2.56 -3.80
CA CYS A 76 1.06 3.83 -3.99
C CYS A 76 1.16 4.23 -5.47
N LEU A 77 1.35 3.26 -6.37
CA LEU A 77 1.47 3.53 -7.81
C LEU A 77 0.17 4.03 -8.46
N LEU A 78 -0.98 3.87 -7.80
CA LEU A 78 -2.27 4.37 -8.29
C LEU A 78 -2.38 5.90 -8.26
N TYR A 79 -1.57 6.55 -7.43
CA TYR A 79 -1.63 8.00 -7.19
C TYR A 79 -0.34 8.67 -7.67
N PRO A 80 -0.18 8.84 -8.99
CA PRO A 80 1.05 9.33 -9.61
C PRO A 80 1.49 10.72 -9.16
N ASP A 81 0.54 11.51 -8.65
CA ASP A 81 0.68 12.92 -8.27
C ASP A 81 0.83 13.10 -6.76
N ALA A 82 0.77 12.01 -5.98
CA ALA A 82 1.04 12.02 -4.56
C ALA A 82 2.52 11.70 -4.26
N GLU A 83 3.07 12.37 -3.26
CA GLU A 83 4.33 11.97 -2.64
C GLU A 83 4.09 10.93 -1.56
N PHE A 84 4.96 9.92 -1.50
CA PHE A 84 4.88 8.87 -0.49
C PHE A 84 6.12 8.81 0.39
N LYS A 85 5.92 8.77 1.70
CA LYS A 85 6.94 8.37 2.68
C LYS A 85 6.65 6.96 3.16
N ARG A 86 7.68 6.14 3.33
CA ARG A 86 7.56 4.72 3.74
C ARG A 86 8.67 4.32 4.71
N LEU A 87 8.47 3.20 5.39
CA LEU A 87 9.45 2.57 6.29
C LEU A 87 9.92 3.48 7.43
N HIS A 88 11.10 4.08 7.30
CA HIS A 88 11.72 4.91 8.35
C HIS A 88 11.49 6.41 8.13
N ASP A 89 10.95 6.78 6.96
CA ASP A 89 10.64 8.16 6.61
C ASP A 89 9.24 8.57 7.11
N VAL A 90 8.41 7.59 7.50
CA VAL A 90 7.09 7.86 8.12
C VAL A 90 7.28 8.42 9.53
N ASP A 91 6.34 9.23 9.98
CA ASP A 91 6.37 9.77 11.34
C ASP A 91 6.38 8.63 12.38
N PRO A 92 7.42 8.55 13.24
CA PRO A 92 7.59 7.46 14.19
C PRO A 92 6.52 7.43 15.29
N ARG A 93 5.72 8.49 15.46
CA ARG A 93 4.55 8.52 16.35
C ARG A 93 3.45 7.60 15.85
N TYR A 94 3.16 7.67 14.55
CA TYR A 94 2.06 6.93 13.93
C TYR A 94 2.53 5.59 13.36
N ARG A 95 3.75 5.57 12.80
CA ARG A 95 4.34 4.40 12.12
C ARG A 95 3.38 3.81 11.09
N ALA A 96 2.73 4.65 10.29
CA ALA A 96 1.87 4.19 9.20
C ALA A 96 2.68 3.32 8.22
N ASP A 97 2.00 2.47 7.45
CA ASP A 97 2.66 1.72 6.39
C ASP A 97 3.20 2.67 5.31
N ALA A 98 2.44 3.71 5.00
CA ALA A 98 2.90 4.86 4.22
C ALA A 98 2.25 6.17 4.71
N GLU A 99 2.92 7.29 4.45
CA GLU A 99 2.27 8.60 4.42
C GLU A 99 2.11 9.02 2.96
N MET A 100 0.95 9.54 2.62
CA MET A 100 0.59 9.97 1.28
C MET A 100 0.27 11.46 1.31
N LEU A 101 0.92 12.26 0.47
CA LEU A 101 0.80 13.71 0.46
C LEU A 101 0.47 14.21 -0.94
N PHE A 102 -0.69 14.83 -1.10
CA PHE A 102 -1.04 15.58 -2.31
C PHE A 102 -0.62 17.03 -2.13
N LEU A 103 0.48 17.42 -2.77
CA LEU A 103 1.06 18.76 -2.62
C LEU A 103 0.14 19.87 -3.16
N GLU A 104 -0.59 19.61 -4.23
CA GLU A 104 -1.44 20.62 -4.88
C GLU A 104 -2.57 21.12 -3.98
N ILE A 105 -3.14 20.23 -3.18
CA ILE A 105 -4.22 20.52 -2.23
C ILE A 105 -3.73 20.56 -0.78
N ASN A 106 -2.44 20.36 -0.54
CA ASN A 106 -1.81 20.29 0.77
C ASN A 106 -2.54 19.34 1.75
N LYS A 107 -2.96 18.17 1.25
CA LYS A 107 -3.68 17.16 2.02
C LYS A 107 -2.78 15.95 2.27
N LYS A 108 -2.69 15.54 3.53
CA LYS A 108 -1.95 14.35 3.97
C LYS A 108 -2.93 13.25 4.39
N TYR A 109 -2.60 12.03 4.02
CA TYR A 109 -3.25 10.81 4.45
C TYR A 109 -2.22 9.87 5.08
N PHE A 110 -2.61 9.18 6.14
CA PHE A 110 -1.90 7.97 6.57
C PHE A 110 -2.50 6.76 5.86
N VAL A 111 -1.66 5.82 5.44
CA VAL A 111 -2.10 4.61 4.74
C VAL A 111 -1.72 3.39 5.58
N GLU A 112 -2.70 2.52 5.80
CA GLU A 112 -2.58 1.24 6.50
C GLU A 112 -3.06 0.13 5.57
N LEU A 113 -2.23 -0.88 5.33
CA LEU A 113 -2.61 -2.05 4.53
C LEU A 113 -2.90 -3.24 5.45
N HIS A 114 -4.12 -3.78 5.35
CA HIS A 114 -4.52 -4.98 6.06
C HIS A 114 -4.47 -6.22 5.16
N THR A 115 -3.51 -7.12 5.42
CA THR A 115 -3.27 -8.34 4.63
C THR A 115 -4.00 -9.60 5.10
N GLY A 116 -4.86 -9.50 6.12
CA GLY A 116 -5.83 -10.57 6.43
C GLY A 116 -5.58 -11.37 7.70
N THR A 117 -5.17 -10.71 8.79
CA THR A 117 -5.23 -11.32 10.13
C THR A 117 -5.82 -10.36 11.15
N VAL A 118 -7.15 -10.27 11.18
CA VAL A 118 -7.88 -9.52 12.23
C VAL A 118 -7.71 -10.16 13.61
N ARG A 119 -7.20 -11.39 13.71
CA ARG A 119 -7.09 -12.19 14.96
C ARG A 119 -6.43 -11.47 16.14
N ASN A 120 -5.63 -10.43 15.90
CA ASN A 120 -5.08 -9.59 16.96
C ASN A 120 -5.87 -8.27 17.09
N HIS A 121 -7.10 -8.37 17.62
CA HIS A 121 -7.99 -7.23 17.83
C HIS A 121 -7.32 -6.13 18.67
N GLN A 122 -6.56 -6.51 19.71
CA GLN A 122 -5.86 -5.57 20.56
C GLN A 122 -4.85 -4.73 19.78
N ARG A 123 -4.03 -5.36 18.93
CA ARG A 123 -3.06 -4.64 18.09
C ARG A 123 -3.76 -3.69 17.11
N ILE A 124 -4.91 -4.08 16.55
CA ILE A 124 -5.70 -3.20 15.67
C ILE A 124 -6.24 -1.99 16.45
N GLN A 125 -6.79 -2.20 17.64
CA GLN A 125 -7.26 -1.11 18.49
C GLN A 125 -6.13 -0.17 18.92
N GLU A 126 -4.95 -0.71 19.25
CA GLU A 126 -3.75 0.08 19.52
C GLU A 126 -3.34 0.93 18.31
N ARG A 127 -3.46 0.38 17.09
CA ARG A 127 -3.23 1.14 15.85
C ARG A 127 -4.24 2.25 15.66
N PHE A 128 -5.54 1.98 15.82
CA PHE A 128 -6.56 3.03 15.71
C PHE A 128 -6.32 4.16 16.70
N ARG A 129 -6.04 3.83 17.97
CA ARG A 129 -5.71 4.82 19.03
C ARG A 129 -4.50 5.69 18.69
N ALA A 130 -3.50 5.16 17.98
CA ALA A 130 -2.33 5.95 17.61
C ALA A 130 -2.70 7.20 16.77
N TYR A 131 -3.82 7.16 16.05
CA TYR A 131 -4.32 8.23 15.19
C TYR A 131 -5.42 9.08 15.82
N GLU A 132 -5.88 8.79 17.04
CA GLU A 132 -6.98 9.50 17.71
C GLU A 132 -6.74 11.02 17.80
N SER A 133 -5.47 11.42 17.91
CA SER A 133 -5.04 12.82 18.01
C SER A 133 -4.53 13.40 16.70
N SER A 134 -4.62 12.66 15.60
CA SER A 134 -4.26 13.12 14.26
C SER A 134 -5.37 14.01 13.70
N CYS A 135 -4.99 15.10 13.05
CA CYS A 135 -5.90 15.87 12.20
C CYS A 135 -5.99 15.32 10.78
N ASP A 136 -5.04 14.48 10.37
CA ASP A 136 -5.00 13.85 9.07
C ASP A 136 -5.86 12.58 9.06
N ASP A 137 -6.47 12.31 7.91
CA ASP A 137 -7.30 11.15 7.64
C ASP A 137 -6.44 9.88 7.46
N VAL A 138 -7.00 8.72 7.82
CA VAL A 138 -6.34 7.42 7.74
C VAL A 138 -7.09 6.52 6.78
N LEU A 139 -6.35 5.99 5.80
CA LEU A 139 -6.83 5.14 4.73
C LEU A 139 -6.46 3.68 5.03
N TRP A 140 -7.45 2.89 5.43
CA TRP A 140 -7.32 1.45 5.65
C TRP A 140 -7.68 0.68 4.39
N VAL A 141 -6.66 0.10 3.75
CA VAL A 141 -6.78 -0.69 2.53
C VAL A 141 -6.76 -2.17 2.90
N CYS A 142 -7.83 -2.88 2.64
CA CYS A 142 -7.96 -4.30 2.93
C CYS A 142 -7.75 -5.16 1.69
N LEU A 143 -7.19 -6.35 1.83
CA LEU A 143 -7.15 -7.31 0.72
C LEU A 143 -8.47 -8.06 0.52
N GLN A 144 -9.30 -8.15 1.57
CA GLN A 144 -10.55 -8.92 1.56
C GLN A 144 -11.72 -8.10 2.11
N PRO A 145 -12.92 -8.17 1.49
CA PRO A 145 -14.11 -7.46 1.97
C PRO A 145 -14.53 -7.81 3.40
N ASP A 146 -14.41 -9.08 3.79
CA ASP A 146 -14.75 -9.54 5.14
C ASP A 146 -13.88 -8.86 6.21
N ASP A 147 -12.61 -8.61 5.91
CA ASP A 147 -11.71 -7.94 6.84
C ASP A 147 -11.99 -6.43 6.89
N LYS A 148 -12.34 -5.81 5.76
CA LYS A 148 -12.86 -4.43 5.73
C LYS A 148 -14.04 -4.28 6.69
N GLN A 149 -15.05 -5.15 6.59
CA GLN A 149 -16.23 -5.09 7.45
C GLN A 149 -15.88 -5.26 8.93
N LYS A 150 -15.00 -6.21 9.27
CA LYS A 150 -14.57 -6.42 10.65
C LYS A 150 -13.82 -5.20 11.21
N LEU A 151 -12.92 -4.60 10.41
CA LEU A 151 -12.19 -3.41 10.84
C LEU A 151 -13.12 -2.22 11.08
N MET A 152 -14.09 -2.01 10.19
CA MET A 152 -15.11 -0.97 10.36
C MET A 152 -15.91 -1.16 11.66
N GLN A 153 -16.34 -2.40 11.96
CA GLN A 153 -17.05 -2.71 13.20
C GLN A 153 -16.23 -2.49 14.48
N LEU A 154 -14.90 -2.51 14.38
CA LEU A 154 -13.99 -2.30 15.50
C LEU A 154 -13.55 -0.82 15.65
N CYS A 155 -13.90 0.03 14.69
CA CYS A 155 -13.37 1.38 14.60
C CYS A 155 -14.35 2.41 15.16
N ASP A 156 -13.95 3.09 16.24
CA ASP A 156 -14.73 4.17 16.86
C ASP A 156 -14.28 5.57 16.42
N TYR A 157 -13.35 5.69 15.47
CA TYR A 157 -12.75 6.98 15.07
C TYR A 157 -13.27 7.49 13.73
N SER A 158 -13.58 8.78 13.65
CA SER A 158 -14.21 9.40 12.48
C SER A 158 -13.24 9.73 11.35
N ASN A 159 -11.94 9.82 11.63
CA ASN A 159 -10.90 10.11 10.62
C ASN A 159 -10.40 8.84 9.90
N MET A 160 -11.20 7.77 9.88
CA MET A 160 -10.82 6.46 9.35
C MET A 160 -11.72 6.07 8.18
N TYR A 161 -11.09 5.78 7.05
CA TYR A 161 -11.77 5.39 5.81
C TYR A 161 -11.26 4.04 5.35
N PHE A 162 -12.18 3.19 4.90
CA PHE A 162 -11.91 1.79 4.60
C PHE A 162 -12.24 1.46 3.14
N THR A 163 -11.36 0.73 2.47
CA THR A 163 -11.60 0.22 1.13
C THR A 163 -10.98 -1.16 0.93
N CYS A 164 -11.29 -1.81 -0.19
CA CYS A 164 -10.56 -2.99 -0.65
C CYS A 164 -9.56 -2.57 -1.72
N LEU A 165 -8.38 -3.18 -1.74
CA LEU A 165 -7.35 -2.88 -2.75
C LEU A 165 -7.87 -3.09 -4.18
N GLU A 166 -8.74 -4.09 -4.39
CA GLU A 166 -9.34 -4.35 -5.69
C GLU A 166 -10.24 -3.21 -6.18
N ASP A 167 -10.99 -2.57 -5.27
CA ASP A 167 -11.91 -1.49 -5.62
C ASP A 167 -11.15 -0.23 -6.02
N VAL A 168 -10.15 0.16 -5.23
CA VAL A 168 -9.28 1.30 -5.54
C VAL A 168 -8.41 1.06 -6.78
N LEU A 169 -8.03 -0.19 -7.08
CA LEU A 169 -7.35 -0.53 -8.34
C LEU A 169 -8.21 -0.24 -9.57
N LYS A 170 -9.53 -0.41 -9.47
CA LYS A 170 -10.47 -0.13 -10.57
C LYS A 170 -10.78 1.36 -10.69
N GLN A 171 -10.90 2.05 -9.56
CA GLN A 171 -11.29 3.46 -9.50
C GLN A 171 -10.50 4.20 -8.39
N PRO A 172 -9.23 4.58 -8.62
CA PRO A 172 -8.40 5.20 -7.59
C PRO A 172 -8.99 6.47 -6.98
N PHE A 173 -9.65 7.28 -7.81
CA PHE A 173 -10.29 8.54 -7.42
C PHE A 173 -11.82 8.44 -7.38
N GLY A 174 -12.37 7.22 -7.39
CA GLY A 174 -13.83 7.01 -7.32
C GLY A 174 -14.34 6.98 -5.89
N SER A 175 -15.67 6.88 -5.75
CA SER A 175 -16.35 6.71 -4.47
C SER A 175 -16.21 5.26 -3.94
N VAL A 176 -14.98 4.85 -3.65
CA VAL A 176 -14.59 3.49 -3.20
C VAL A 176 -14.26 3.43 -1.71
N TRP A 177 -14.18 4.58 -1.06
CA TRP A 177 -13.89 4.70 0.36
C TRP A 177 -15.19 4.65 1.15
N THR A 178 -15.13 4.06 2.34
CA THR A 178 -16.27 4.01 3.24
C THR A 178 -15.83 4.52 4.61
N ASP A 179 -16.53 5.51 5.15
CA ASP A 179 -16.32 5.94 6.53
C ASP A 179 -16.76 4.84 7.52
N ARG A 180 -16.54 5.05 8.82
CA ARG A 180 -16.96 4.08 9.85
C ARG A 180 -18.48 3.87 9.91
N ASP A 181 -19.27 4.86 9.50
CA ASP A 181 -20.74 4.85 9.59
C ASP A 181 -21.36 4.17 8.35
N GLY A 182 -20.53 3.79 7.37
CA GLY A 182 -20.95 3.08 6.17
C GLY A 182 -21.23 3.99 4.97
N HIS A 183 -20.97 5.29 5.06
CA HIS A 183 -21.17 6.21 3.94
C HIS A 183 -20.03 6.11 2.94
N LEU A 184 -20.37 6.16 1.65
CA LEU A 184 -19.37 6.22 0.59
C LEU A 184 -18.76 7.62 0.51
N CYS A 185 -17.44 7.65 0.35
CA CYS A 185 -16.65 8.87 0.27
C CYS A 185 -15.66 8.79 -0.92
N GLU A 186 -15.22 9.96 -1.36
CA GLU A 186 -14.12 10.15 -2.31
C GLU A 186 -12.92 10.72 -1.55
N LEU A 187 -11.71 10.51 -2.09
CA LEU A 187 -10.56 11.28 -1.61
C LEU A 187 -10.68 12.70 -2.18
N GLU A 188 -10.44 13.68 -1.31
CA GLU A 188 -10.43 15.11 -1.65
C GLU A 188 -9.17 15.47 -2.45
#